data_AF-A0A0F5JXM6-F1
#
_entry.id   AF-A0A0F5JXM6-F1
#
_cell.length_a   1.000
_cell.length_b   1.000
_cell.length_c   1.000
_cell.angle_alpha   90.00
_cell.angle_beta   90.00
_cell.angle_gamma   90.00
#
_symmetry.space_group_name_H-M   'P 1'
#
loop_
_entity.id
_entity.type
_entity.pdbx_description
1 polymer ?
#
loop_
_entity_poly.entity_id
_entity_poly.type
_entity_poly.pdbx_seq_one_letter_code
_entity_poly.pdbx_strand_id
1 'polypeptide(L)'
;MAKVDEGGEMIDPNDLRGLAEAIRNVGPILKTLLGPATRQFGLLLGDRIEDWRAERAAKIIEKSRDRLPVPIDGRPIAKERVLYQLLDAGSWADDDLMQGLWSGLLVSSCSAEGGNDTNLPLIRLLGQLTRGQALLLEKVMAEVRILDGIEALTADRTLGYSVDDLLQVMELKIPADVRAAITGLATMGLLENDPMIAAHPGRIIPTSMAFYFYARIKGFSGDPADFFEKTSPSQG
;
A
#
# COMPACT_ATOMS: atom_id res chain seq x y z
N MET A 1 -19.39 34.03 6.07
CA MET A 1 -19.60 34.54 4.70
C MET A 1 -19.07 33.45 3.77
N ALA A 2 -19.96 32.59 3.25
CA ALA A 2 -19.58 31.41 2.48
C ALA A 2 -19.06 31.83 1.09
N LYS A 3 -17.92 31.27 0.66
CA LYS A 3 -17.42 31.42 -0.71
C LYS A 3 -18.12 30.37 -1.57
N VAL A 4 -18.70 30.82 -2.67
CA VAL A 4 -19.35 29.99 -3.69
C VAL A 4 -18.33 29.77 -4.80
N ASP A 5 -18.07 28.51 -5.16
CA ASP A 5 -17.31 28.15 -6.37
C ASP A 5 -18.28 27.88 -7.53
N GLU A 6 -17.82 28.04 -8.78
CA GLU A 6 -18.61 28.12 -10.03
C GLU A 6 -19.31 26.81 -10.46
N GLY A 7 -19.62 25.91 -9.52
CA GLY A 7 -20.29 24.63 -9.73
C GLY A 7 -21.57 24.39 -8.92
N GLY A 8 -22.04 25.36 -8.12
CA GLY A 8 -23.41 25.34 -7.56
C GLY A 8 -23.75 24.25 -6.53
N GLU A 9 -22.76 23.59 -5.91
CA GLU A 9 -22.98 22.85 -4.66
C GLU A 9 -22.53 23.70 -3.47
N MET A 10 -23.45 23.89 -2.52
CA MET A 10 -23.18 24.56 -1.26
C MET A 10 -22.40 23.60 -0.37
N ILE A 11 -21.08 23.75 -0.30
CA ILE A 11 -20.23 22.96 0.60
C ILE A 11 -20.73 23.16 2.04
N ASP A 12 -21.12 22.08 2.73
CA ASP A 12 -21.56 22.16 4.12
C ASP A 12 -20.40 22.69 4.99
N PRO A 13 -20.61 23.76 5.78
CA PRO A 13 -19.60 24.27 6.71
C PRO A 13 -19.06 23.21 7.70
N ASN A 14 -19.81 22.14 7.98
CA ASN A 14 -19.35 21.01 8.79
C ASN A 14 -18.33 20.13 8.06
N ASP A 15 -18.45 19.99 6.74
CA ASP A 15 -17.56 19.13 5.95
C ASP A 15 -16.15 19.75 5.90
N LEU A 16 -16.07 21.08 5.67
CA LEU A 16 -14.82 21.86 5.76
C LEU A 16 -14.15 21.79 7.14
N ARG A 17 -14.93 21.58 8.20
CA ARG A 17 -14.42 21.44 9.57
C ARG A 17 -13.77 20.08 9.78
N GLY A 18 -14.35 19.01 9.23
CA GLY A 18 -13.81 17.65 9.28
C GLY A 18 -12.46 17.53 8.59
N LEU A 19 -12.34 18.07 7.37
CA LEU A 19 -11.08 18.16 6.62
C LEU A 19 -9.98 18.88 7.40
N ALA A 20 -10.29 20.07 7.91
CA ALA A 20 -9.33 20.87 8.66
C ALA A 20 -8.87 20.14 9.93
N GLU A 21 -9.74 19.37 10.58
CA GLU A 21 -9.41 18.58 11.75
C GLU A 21 -8.54 17.37 11.40
N ALA A 22 -8.90 16.62 10.36
CA ALA A 22 -8.11 15.49 9.86
C ALA A 22 -6.67 15.90 9.51
N ILE A 23 -6.51 16.99 8.75
CA ILE A 23 -5.19 17.53 8.37
C ILE A 23 -4.43 18.04 9.60
N ARG A 24 -5.10 18.73 10.54
CA ARG A 24 -4.45 19.20 11.77
C ARG A 24 -3.90 18.04 12.61
N ASN A 25 -4.64 16.94 12.70
CA ASN A 25 -4.25 15.77 13.49
C ASN A 25 -2.95 15.13 13.00
N VAL A 26 -2.73 15.11 11.67
CA VAL A 26 -1.51 14.56 11.06
C VAL A 26 -0.45 15.62 10.73
N GLY A 27 -0.72 16.89 11.01
CA GLY A 27 0.17 18.02 10.74
C GLY A 27 1.62 17.83 11.25
N PRO A 28 1.84 17.34 12.48
CA PRO A 28 3.20 17.04 12.96
C PRO A 28 3.92 15.98 12.12
N ILE A 29 3.20 14.95 11.67
CA ILE A 29 3.76 13.88 10.84
C ILE A 29 4.08 14.42 9.44
N LEU A 30 3.17 15.20 8.85
CA LEU A 30 3.43 15.88 7.58
C LEU A 30 4.65 16.79 7.65
N LYS A 31 4.86 17.47 8.79
CA LYS A 31 6.07 18.27 9.04
C LYS A 31 7.34 17.43 9.03
N THR A 32 7.32 16.22 9.57
CA THR A 32 8.43 15.26 9.46
C THR A 32 8.65 14.83 8.01
N LEU A 33 7.56 14.52 7.28
CA LEU A 33 7.63 14.03 5.91
C LEU A 33 8.16 15.07 4.90
N LEU A 34 7.69 16.32 5.01
CA LEU A 34 7.84 17.36 3.98
C LEU A 34 8.61 18.60 4.44
N GLY A 35 8.94 18.70 5.74
CA GLY A 35 9.62 19.86 6.30
C GLY A 35 8.88 21.18 5.97
N PRO A 36 9.56 22.18 5.38
CA PRO A 36 8.94 23.46 5.03
C PRO A 36 7.75 23.37 4.06
N ALA A 37 7.71 22.33 3.20
CA ALA A 37 6.68 22.18 2.17
C ALA A 37 5.31 21.76 2.73
N THR A 38 5.24 21.39 4.00
CA THR A 38 4.03 20.90 4.69
C THR A 38 2.81 21.80 4.50
N ARG A 39 3.02 23.12 4.60
CA ARG A 39 1.90 24.07 4.50
C ARG A 39 1.34 24.12 3.09
N GLN A 40 2.19 24.19 2.07
CA GLN A 40 1.72 24.20 0.68
C GLN A 40 1.07 22.86 0.32
N PHE A 41 1.64 21.76 0.80
CA PHE A 41 1.10 20.42 0.56
C PHE A 41 -0.28 20.23 1.21
N GLY A 42 -0.46 20.66 2.46
CA GLY A 42 -1.76 20.56 3.14
C GLY A 42 -2.87 21.35 2.43
N LEU A 43 -2.53 22.53 1.88
CA LEU A 43 -3.45 23.30 1.05
C LEU A 43 -3.77 22.58 -0.27
N LEU A 44 -2.74 22.11 -0.98
CA LEU A 44 -2.91 21.36 -2.22
C LEU A 44 -3.78 20.11 -2.03
N LEU A 45 -3.59 19.41 -0.92
CA LEU A 45 -4.37 18.22 -0.59
C LEU A 45 -5.83 18.59 -0.34
N GLY A 46 -6.08 19.61 0.49
CA GLY A 46 -7.44 20.07 0.80
C GLY A 46 -8.20 20.66 -0.40
N ASP A 47 -7.50 21.28 -1.35
CA ASP A 47 -8.13 21.82 -2.57
C ASP A 47 -8.52 20.72 -3.59
N ARG A 48 -7.98 19.50 -3.45
CA ARG A 48 -8.05 18.45 -4.48
C ARG A 48 -8.91 17.24 -4.12
N ILE A 49 -9.23 17.05 -2.84
CA ILE A 49 -9.92 15.86 -2.38
C ILE A 49 -11.14 16.23 -1.55
N GLU A 50 -12.18 15.43 -1.70
CA GLU A 50 -13.38 15.50 -0.85
C GLU A 50 -13.02 15.19 0.61
N ASP A 51 -13.83 15.68 1.55
CA ASP A 51 -13.50 15.65 2.98
C ASP A 51 -13.32 14.22 3.52
N TRP A 52 -14.12 13.27 3.05
CA TRP A 52 -13.95 11.85 3.41
C TRP A 52 -12.66 11.23 2.88
N ARG A 53 -12.15 11.68 1.72
CA ARG A 53 -10.85 11.23 1.17
C ARG A 53 -9.71 11.80 1.99
N ALA A 54 -9.85 13.02 2.49
CA ALA A 54 -8.85 13.61 3.37
C ALA A 54 -8.74 12.89 4.71
N GLU A 55 -9.87 12.46 5.28
CA GLU A 55 -9.88 11.63 6.47
C GLU A 55 -9.15 10.29 6.24
N ARG A 56 -9.36 9.65 5.09
CA ARG A 56 -8.67 8.40 4.72
C ARG A 56 -7.18 8.61 4.49
N ALA A 57 -6.79 9.70 3.81
CA ALA A 57 -5.38 10.08 3.67
C ALA A 57 -4.73 10.34 5.04
N ALA A 58 -5.43 11.03 5.93
CA ALA A 58 -4.97 11.25 7.31
C ALA A 58 -4.81 9.93 8.07
N LYS A 59 -5.73 8.96 7.93
CA LYS A 59 -5.57 7.62 8.53
C LYS A 59 -4.34 6.87 8.02
N ILE A 60 -4.04 6.96 6.72
CA ILE A 60 -2.82 6.35 6.13
C ILE A 60 -1.55 6.97 6.75
N ILE A 61 -1.52 8.30 6.86
CA ILE A 61 -0.40 9.02 7.49
C ILE A 61 -0.28 8.63 8.96
N GLU A 62 -1.40 8.60 9.69
CA GLU A 62 -1.44 8.26 11.12
C GLU A 62 -0.89 6.86 11.38
N LYS A 63 -1.29 5.87 10.57
CA LYS A 63 -0.79 4.48 10.65
C LYS A 63 0.73 4.37 10.41
N SER A 64 1.37 5.39 9.83
CA SER A 64 2.81 5.37 9.56
C SER A 64 3.64 5.93 10.72
N ARG A 65 3.02 6.68 11.64
CA ARG A 65 3.67 7.48 12.69
C ARG A 65 4.84 6.78 13.38
N ASP A 66 4.61 5.60 13.91
CA ASP A 66 5.58 4.89 14.77
C ASP A 66 6.64 4.11 13.98
N ARG A 67 6.58 4.18 12.65
CA ARG A 67 7.41 3.39 11.73
C ARG A 67 8.27 4.26 10.81
N LEU A 68 8.08 5.58 10.83
CA LEU A 68 8.85 6.51 10.02
C LEU A 68 10.31 6.58 10.51
N PRO A 69 11.28 6.71 9.59
CA PRO A 69 12.66 6.97 9.96
C PRO A 69 12.79 8.33 10.64
N VAL A 70 13.80 8.45 11.52
CA VAL A 70 14.15 9.73 12.14
C VAL A 70 14.85 10.62 11.08
N PRO A 71 14.40 11.86 10.86
CA PRO A 71 15.05 12.79 9.94
C PRO A 71 16.50 13.12 10.33
N ILE A 72 17.40 13.17 9.36
CA ILE A 72 18.74 13.75 9.55
C ILE A 72 18.67 15.26 9.31
N ASP A 73 19.22 16.04 10.24
CA ASP A 73 19.31 17.52 10.15
C ASP A 73 17.97 18.22 9.88
N GLY A 74 16.85 17.62 10.28
CA GLY A 74 15.50 18.16 10.05
C GLY A 74 15.08 18.19 8.57
N ARG A 75 15.73 17.40 7.71
CA ARG A 75 15.35 17.27 6.30
C ARG A 75 14.03 16.51 6.13
N PRO A 76 13.24 16.80 5.08
CA PRO A 76 12.12 15.97 4.69
C PRO A 76 12.57 14.52 4.47
N ILE A 77 11.83 13.55 5.00
CA ILE A 77 12.14 12.13 4.80
C ILE A 77 11.42 11.53 3.60
N ALA A 78 10.47 12.26 2.99
CA ALA A 78 9.73 11.83 1.81
C ALA A 78 9.89 12.82 0.66
N LYS A 79 9.96 12.31 -0.57
CA LYS A 79 9.82 13.13 -1.78
C LYS A 79 8.37 13.55 -1.96
N GLU A 80 8.14 14.84 -2.21
CA GLU A 80 6.81 15.44 -2.35
C GLU A 80 5.97 14.74 -3.43
N ARG A 81 6.61 14.43 -4.58
CA ARG A 81 5.98 13.72 -5.69
C ARG A 81 5.47 12.33 -5.30
N VAL A 82 6.21 11.63 -4.45
CA VAL A 82 5.85 10.28 -4.00
C VAL A 82 4.70 10.37 -3.02
N LEU A 83 4.80 11.26 -2.02
CA LEU A 83 3.74 11.47 -1.04
C LEU A 83 2.43 11.90 -1.70
N TYR A 84 2.50 12.83 -2.66
CA TYR A 84 1.32 13.29 -3.39
C TYR A 84 0.60 12.14 -4.10
N GLN A 85 1.32 11.38 -4.93
CA GLN A 85 0.71 10.26 -5.67
C GLN A 85 0.20 9.16 -4.74
N LEU A 86 0.91 8.91 -3.64
CA LEU A 86 0.53 7.89 -2.68
C LEU A 86 -0.76 8.26 -1.94
N LEU A 87 -0.86 9.50 -1.43
CA LEU A 87 -2.05 9.92 -0.70
C LEU A 87 -3.25 10.14 -1.62
N ASP A 88 -3.03 10.65 -2.84
CA ASP A 88 -4.10 10.77 -3.83
C ASP A 88 -4.69 9.39 -4.17
N ALA A 89 -3.85 8.41 -4.54
CA ALA A 89 -4.31 7.06 -4.83
C ALA A 89 -4.84 6.31 -3.59
N GLY A 90 -4.14 6.42 -2.45
CA GLY A 90 -4.48 5.70 -1.23
C GLY A 90 -5.72 6.22 -0.51
N SER A 91 -6.06 7.51 -0.68
CA SER A 91 -7.27 8.10 -0.08
C SER A 91 -8.58 7.43 -0.49
N TRP A 92 -8.57 6.61 -1.56
CA TRP A 92 -9.72 5.80 -1.96
C TRP A 92 -9.96 4.58 -1.06
N ALA A 93 -8.96 4.12 -0.29
CA ALA A 93 -9.08 2.96 0.59
C ALA A 93 -10.03 3.22 1.77
N ASP A 94 -11.15 2.51 1.83
CA ASP A 94 -12.15 2.58 2.91
C ASP A 94 -11.90 1.60 4.06
N ASP A 95 -11.16 0.52 3.83
CA ASP A 95 -10.92 -0.53 4.83
C ASP A 95 -9.53 -0.46 5.48
N ASP A 96 -9.44 -1.04 6.68
CA ASP A 96 -8.25 -0.97 7.52
C ASP A 96 -7.03 -1.70 6.93
N LEU A 97 -7.27 -2.81 6.21
CA LEU A 97 -6.21 -3.59 5.56
C LEU A 97 -5.57 -2.75 4.46
N MET A 98 -6.37 -2.23 3.52
CA MET A 98 -5.85 -1.42 2.42
C MET A 98 -5.16 -0.15 2.92
N GLN A 99 -5.73 0.54 3.91
CA GLN A 99 -5.07 1.70 4.53
C GLN A 99 -3.73 1.32 5.19
N GLY A 100 -3.64 0.12 5.79
CA GLY A 100 -2.41 -0.42 6.35
C GLY A 100 -1.33 -0.68 5.29
N LEU A 101 -1.70 -1.23 4.13
CA LEU A 101 -0.78 -1.46 3.01
C LEU A 101 -0.27 -0.16 2.40
N TRP A 102 -1.14 0.83 2.22
CA TRP A 102 -0.77 2.18 1.78
C TRP A 102 0.16 2.85 2.79
N SER A 103 -0.10 2.69 4.08
CA SER A 103 0.74 3.22 5.15
C SER A 103 2.11 2.57 5.17
N GLY A 104 2.21 1.25 4.98
CA GLY A 104 3.50 0.59 4.84
C GLY A 104 4.24 1.05 3.58
N LEU A 105 3.56 1.23 2.44
CA LEU A 105 4.21 1.78 1.25
C LEU A 105 4.73 3.21 1.49
N LEU A 106 4.02 4.02 2.29
CA LEU A 106 4.49 5.35 2.70
C LEU A 106 5.77 5.24 3.52
N VAL A 107 5.78 4.37 4.53
CA VAL A 107 6.97 4.14 5.37
C VAL A 107 8.18 3.72 4.53
N SER A 108 8.03 2.73 3.65
CA SER A 108 9.15 2.24 2.84
C SER A 108 9.60 3.24 1.76
N SER A 109 8.78 4.24 1.47
CA SER A 109 9.12 5.36 0.57
C SER A 109 9.88 6.48 1.29
N CYS A 110 10.00 6.43 2.62
CA CYS A 110 10.74 7.40 3.40
C CYS A 110 12.20 6.95 3.59
N SER A 111 13.14 7.88 3.54
CA SER A 111 14.54 7.66 3.94
C SER A 111 15.03 8.83 4.77
N ALA A 112 16.04 8.61 5.61
CA ALA A 112 16.58 9.66 6.47
C ALA A 112 17.13 10.85 5.65
N GLU A 113 17.54 10.61 4.40
CA GLU A 113 18.05 11.58 3.44
C GLU A 113 16.98 12.17 2.51
N GLY A 114 15.73 11.68 2.54
CA GLY A 114 14.62 12.23 1.75
C GLY A 114 14.64 11.91 0.24
N GLY A 115 15.40 10.90 -0.18
CA GLY A 115 15.78 10.69 -1.59
C GLY A 115 15.05 9.57 -2.33
N ASN A 116 14.17 8.81 -1.69
CA ASN A 116 13.66 7.57 -2.28
C ASN A 116 12.39 7.77 -3.12
N ASP A 117 12.46 7.51 -4.44
CA ASP A 117 11.29 7.40 -5.33
C ASP A 117 11.19 6.05 -6.06
N THR A 118 11.92 5.03 -5.61
CA THR A 118 11.88 3.67 -6.19
C THR A 118 10.49 3.05 -6.09
N ASN A 119 9.66 3.52 -5.16
CA ASN A 119 8.31 3.02 -4.91
C ASN A 119 7.23 3.65 -5.79
N LEU A 120 7.55 4.62 -6.67
CA LEU A 120 6.56 5.21 -7.57
C LEU A 120 5.82 4.19 -8.44
N PRO A 121 6.48 3.18 -9.05
CA PRO A 121 5.77 2.12 -9.77
C PRO A 121 4.85 1.31 -8.86
N LEU A 122 5.23 1.11 -7.59
CA LEU A 122 4.46 0.33 -6.62
C LEU A 122 3.18 1.02 -6.17
N ILE A 123 3.13 2.36 -6.19
CA ILE A 123 1.88 3.12 -5.95
C ILE A 123 0.82 2.70 -6.97
N ARG A 124 1.20 2.62 -8.25
CA ARG A 124 0.27 2.18 -9.31
C ARG A 124 -0.12 0.72 -9.15
N LEU A 125 0.81 -0.12 -8.70
CA LEU A 125 0.55 -1.54 -8.48
C LEU A 125 -0.44 -1.75 -7.32
N LEU A 126 -0.23 -1.10 -6.18
CA LEU A 126 -1.13 -1.15 -5.03
C LEU A 126 -2.51 -0.57 -5.35
N GLY A 127 -2.57 0.53 -6.11
CA GLY A 127 -3.83 1.14 -6.54
C GLY A 127 -4.67 0.28 -7.49
N GLN A 128 -4.09 -0.77 -8.09
CA GLN A 128 -4.82 -1.74 -8.92
C GLN A 128 -5.32 -2.96 -8.14
N LEU A 129 -4.85 -3.16 -6.91
CA LEU A 129 -5.26 -4.30 -6.10
C LEU A 129 -6.67 -4.10 -5.55
N THR A 130 -7.49 -5.12 -5.74
CA THR A 130 -8.72 -5.28 -4.97
C THR A 130 -8.40 -5.79 -3.56
N ARG A 131 -9.31 -5.57 -2.61
CA ARG A 131 -9.17 -6.09 -1.24
C ARG A 131 -9.01 -7.62 -1.21
N GLY A 132 -9.76 -8.37 -2.03
CA GLY A 132 -9.66 -9.83 -2.11
C GLY A 132 -8.28 -10.30 -2.60
N GLN A 133 -7.68 -9.59 -3.56
CA GLN A 133 -6.32 -9.86 -4.02
C GLN A 133 -5.27 -9.54 -2.95
N ALA A 134 -5.46 -8.45 -2.20
CA ALA A 134 -4.61 -8.11 -1.06
C ALA A 134 -4.66 -9.18 0.03
N LEU A 135 -5.86 -9.68 0.39
CA LEU A 135 -6.02 -10.78 1.33
C LEU A 135 -5.33 -12.07 0.88
N LEU A 136 -5.45 -12.41 -0.40
CA LEU A 136 -4.74 -13.55 -0.96
C LEU A 136 -3.22 -13.36 -0.86
N LEU A 137 -2.71 -12.16 -1.16
CA LEU A 137 -1.29 -11.87 -1.06
C LEU A 137 -0.78 -11.99 0.38
N GLU A 138 -1.51 -11.46 1.37
CA GLU A 138 -1.20 -11.65 2.80
C GLU A 138 -1.11 -13.13 3.17
N LYS A 139 -2.12 -13.92 2.77
CA LYS A 139 -2.20 -15.36 3.05
C LYS A 139 -1.01 -16.11 2.44
N VAL A 140 -0.74 -15.87 1.16
CA VAL A 140 0.32 -16.54 0.41
C VAL A 140 1.70 -16.18 0.97
N MET A 141 1.94 -14.90 1.25
CA MET A 141 3.23 -14.43 1.76
C MET A 141 3.51 -14.88 3.21
N ALA A 142 2.47 -15.21 3.98
CA ALA A 142 2.62 -15.79 5.32
C ALA A 142 2.99 -17.29 5.29
N GLU A 143 2.69 -18.01 4.19
CA GLU A 143 2.88 -19.47 4.10
C GLU A 143 4.05 -19.90 3.22
N VAL A 144 4.47 -19.02 2.30
CA VAL A 144 5.58 -19.29 1.40
C VAL A 144 6.89 -19.34 2.17
N ARG A 145 7.70 -20.37 1.91
CA ARG A 145 9.09 -20.38 2.33
C ARG A 145 9.93 -19.89 1.18
N ILE A 146 10.95 -19.13 1.51
CA ILE A 146 11.76 -18.43 0.53
C ILE A 146 13.08 -19.15 0.36
N LEU A 147 13.43 -19.42 -0.88
CA LEU A 147 14.79 -19.74 -1.27
C LEU A 147 15.46 -18.44 -1.66
N ASP A 148 16.43 -18.04 -0.84
CA ASP A 148 17.31 -16.93 -1.20
C ASP A 148 18.31 -17.42 -2.24
N GLY A 149 18.16 -16.94 -3.47
CA GLY A 149 19.02 -17.24 -4.60
C GLY A 149 19.83 -16.01 -4.99
N ILE A 150 21.03 -16.22 -5.53
CA ILE A 150 22.01 -15.17 -5.88
C ILE A 150 21.41 -14.02 -6.70
N GLU A 151 20.39 -14.29 -7.53
CA GLU A 151 19.79 -13.32 -8.46
C GLU A 151 18.37 -12.87 -8.06
N ALA A 152 17.63 -13.66 -7.27
CA ALA A 152 16.22 -13.39 -6.98
C ALA A 152 15.65 -14.23 -5.84
N LEU A 153 14.71 -13.64 -5.09
CA LEU A 153 13.86 -14.38 -4.15
C LEU A 153 12.85 -15.23 -4.91
N THR A 154 12.80 -16.53 -4.57
CA THR A 154 11.86 -17.48 -5.17
C THR A 154 11.12 -18.27 -4.10
N ALA A 155 9.89 -18.67 -4.40
CA ALA A 155 9.15 -19.58 -3.56
C ALA A 155 9.78 -20.99 -3.63
N ASP A 156 9.93 -21.65 -2.49
CA ASP A 156 10.49 -23.01 -2.42
C ASP A 156 9.57 -24.09 -3.04
N ARG A 157 8.27 -23.78 -3.15
CA ARG A 157 7.25 -24.70 -3.63
C ARG A 157 6.03 -23.97 -4.19
N THR A 158 5.23 -24.71 -4.96
CA THR A 158 3.87 -24.29 -5.29
C THR A 158 2.95 -24.46 -4.09
N LEU A 159 2.20 -23.42 -3.74
CA LEU A 159 1.14 -23.51 -2.74
C LEU A 159 -0.14 -24.01 -3.41
N GLY A 160 -0.81 -24.97 -2.79
CA GLY A 160 -2.05 -25.56 -3.29
C GLY A 160 -3.23 -25.17 -2.43
N TYR A 161 -4.26 -24.58 -3.03
CA TYR A 161 -5.51 -24.20 -2.40
C TYR A 161 -6.70 -24.86 -3.11
N SER A 162 -7.75 -25.22 -2.36
CA SER A 162 -9.03 -25.52 -2.99
C SER A 162 -9.72 -24.23 -3.45
N VAL A 163 -10.70 -24.34 -4.35
CA VAL A 163 -11.51 -23.17 -4.75
C VAL A 163 -12.28 -22.62 -3.54
N ASP A 164 -12.75 -23.49 -2.64
CA ASP A 164 -13.47 -23.07 -1.44
C ASP A 164 -12.58 -22.30 -0.47
N ASP A 165 -11.31 -22.74 -0.30
CA ASP A 165 -10.33 -21.99 0.50
C ASP A 165 -10.09 -20.59 -0.08
N LEU A 166 -9.98 -20.49 -1.40
CA LEU A 166 -9.75 -19.20 -2.08
C LEU A 166 -10.97 -18.29 -1.99
N LEU A 167 -12.17 -18.83 -2.13
CA LEU A 167 -13.41 -18.07 -1.90
C LEU A 167 -13.44 -17.50 -0.49
N GLN A 168 -13.09 -18.31 0.52
CA GLN A 168 -13.05 -17.88 1.91
C GLN A 168 -11.97 -16.81 2.15
N VAL A 169 -10.74 -17.04 1.69
CA VAL A 169 -9.60 -16.12 1.89
C VAL A 169 -9.86 -14.78 1.24
N MET A 170 -10.39 -14.77 0.01
CA MET A 170 -10.60 -13.55 -0.76
C MET A 170 -11.94 -12.86 -0.44
N GLU A 171 -12.75 -13.49 0.42
CA GLU A 171 -14.12 -13.09 0.75
C GLU A 171 -15.02 -12.96 -0.51
N LEU A 172 -14.83 -13.88 -1.44
CA LEU A 172 -15.59 -13.96 -2.70
C LEU A 172 -16.67 -15.03 -2.61
N LYS A 173 -17.71 -14.88 -3.44
CA LYS A 173 -18.86 -15.81 -3.47
C LYS A 173 -18.90 -16.67 -4.73
N ILE A 174 -18.23 -16.25 -5.78
CA ILE A 174 -18.34 -16.86 -7.11
C ILE A 174 -16.96 -17.38 -7.54
N PRO A 175 -16.83 -18.67 -7.89
CA PRO A 175 -15.56 -19.24 -8.36
C PRO A 175 -14.92 -18.53 -9.56
N ALA A 176 -15.74 -17.95 -10.45
CA ALA A 176 -15.26 -17.18 -11.59
C ALA A 176 -14.50 -15.92 -11.17
N ASP A 177 -14.92 -15.27 -10.08
CA ASP A 177 -14.27 -14.06 -9.54
C ASP A 177 -12.90 -14.40 -8.94
N VAL A 178 -12.77 -15.57 -8.31
CA VAL A 178 -11.48 -16.08 -7.82
C VAL A 178 -10.49 -16.21 -8.98
N ARG A 179 -10.91 -16.84 -10.08
CA ARG A 179 -10.06 -16.97 -11.27
C ARG A 179 -9.68 -15.61 -11.83
N ALA A 180 -10.64 -14.69 -11.99
CA ALA A 180 -10.37 -13.34 -12.49
C ALA A 180 -9.37 -12.59 -11.59
N ALA A 181 -9.52 -12.71 -10.27
CA ALA A 181 -8.63 -12.06 -9.31
C ALA A 181 -7.21 -12.64 -9.34
N ILE A 182 -7.05 -13.97 -9.46
CA ILE A 182 -5.74 -14.63 -9.62
C ILE A 182 -5.11 -14.23 -10.97
N THR A 183 -5.87 -14.25 -12.06
CA THR A 183 -5.38 -13.79 -13.38
C THR A 183 -4.95 -12.32 -13.32
N GLY A 184 -5.67 -11.47 -12.60
CA GLY A 184 -5.28 -10.08 -12.37
C GLY A 184 -3.93 -9.97 -11.66
N LEU A 185 -3.71 -10.72 -10.57
CA LEU A 185 -2.43 -10.78 -9.86
C LEU A 185 -1.29 -11.27 -10.76
N ALA A 186 -1.55 -12.29 -11.59
CA ALA A 186 -0.56 -12.79 -12.55
C ALA A 186 -0.24 -11.76 -13.64
N THR A 187 -1.24 -11.03 -14.15
CA THR A 187 -1.06 -9.95 -15.14
C THR A 187 -0.25 -8.78 -14.56
N MET A 188 -0.42 -8.51 -13.28
CA MET A 188 0.39 -7.55 -12.52
C MET A 188 1.82 -8.04 -12.23
N GLY A 189 2.14 -9.28 -12.58
CA GLY A 189 3.44 -9.90 -12.32
C GLY A 189 3.65 -10.25 -10.85
N LEU A 190 2.60 -10.32 -10.03
CA LEU A 190 2.66 -10.70 -8.61
C LEU A 190 2.52 -12.21 -8.39
N LEU A 191 1.98 -12.94 -9.37
CA LEU A 191 1.93 -14.40 -9.36
C LEU A 191 2.47 -14.92 -10.70
N GLU A 192 3.05 -16.12 -10.69
CA GLU A 192 3.46 -16.78 -11.92
C GLU A 192 2.26 -17.08 -12.81
N ASN A 193 2.42 -16.83 -14.10
CA ASN A 193 1.41 -17.12 -15.13
C ASN A 193 1.80 -18.40 -15.90
N ASP A 194 1.87 -19.53 -15.20
CA ASP A 194 2.19 -20.81 -15.83
C ASP A 194 0.91 -21.38 -16.51
N PRO A 195 0.92 -21.64 -17.83
CA PRO A 195 -0.21 -22.25 -18.53
C PRO A 195 -0.65 -23.61 -17.96
N MET A 196 0.26 -24.38 -17.34
CA MET A 196 -0.06 -25.62 -16.64
C MET A 196 -0.73 -25.38 -15.27
N ILE A 197 -0.44 -24.23 -14.64
CA ILE A 197 -1.13 -23.73 -13.45
C ILE A 197 -2.51 -23.17 -13.79
N ALA A 198 -2.70 -22.58 -14.98
CA ALA A 198 -4.01 -22.07 -15.42
C ALA A 198 -5.12 -23.15 -15.45
N ALA A 199 -4.75 -24.42 -15.60
CA ALA A 199 -5.67 -25.56 -15.50
C ALA A 199 -6.11 -25.88 -14.05
N HIS A 200 -5.36 -25.40 -13.04
CA HIS A 200 -5.59 -25.63 -11.62
C HIS A 200 -5.49 -24.30 -10.86
N PRO A 201 -6.60 -23.53 -10.72
CA PRO A 201 -6.58 -22.19 -10.10
C PRO A 201 -6.12 -22.19 -8.64
N GLY A 202 -6.01 -23.37 -8.01
CA GLY A 202 -5.47 -23.55 -6.68
C GLY A 202 -3.94 -23.49 -6.57
N ARG A 203 -3.20 -23.55 -7.67
CA ARG A 203 -1.73 -23.54 -7.64
C ARG A 203 -1.24 -22.10 -7.70
N ILE A 204 -0.60 -21.65 -6.62
CA ILE A 204 -0.13 -20.28 -6.46
C ILE A 204 1.37 -20.27 -6.25
N ILE A 205 2.08 -19.46 -7.04
CA ILE A 205 3.52 -19.23 -6.93
C ILE A 205 3.75 -17.72 -7.01
N PRO A 206 4.19 -17.07 -5.92
CA PRO A 206 4.62 -15.68 -5.95
C PRO A 206 5.87 -15.49 -6.81
N THR A 207 5.93 -14.39 -7.54
CA THR A 207 7.14 -13.98 -8.27
C THR A 207 8.10 -13.23 -7.36
N SER A 208 9.32 -12.98 -7.82
CA SER A 208 10.28 -12.09 -7.15
C SER A 208 9.77 -10.65 -6.99
N MET A 209 8.98 -10.15 -7.96
CA MET A 209 8.30 -8.86 -7.83
C MET A 209 7.28 -8.87 -6.69
N ALA A 210 6.60 -10.00 -6.47
CA ALA A 210 5.65 -10.14 -5.37
C ALA A 210 6.33 -10.02 -4.00
N PHE A 211 7.49 -10.68 -3.82
CA PHE A 211 8.28 -10.56 -2.59
C PHE A 211 8.77 -9.13 -2.38
N TYR A 212 9.32 -8.50 -3.42
CA TYR A 212 9.77 -7.10 -3.37
C TYR A 212 8.61 -6.16 -3.01
N PHE A 213 7.49 -6.26 -3.72
CA PHE A 213 6.31 -5.45 -3.49
C PHE A 213 5.74 -5.66 -2.09
N TYR A 214 5.64 -6.91 -1.64
CA TYR A 214 5.12 -7.25 -0.31
C TYR A 214 5.98 -6.63 0.81
N ALA A 215 7.31 -6.78 0.75
CA ALA A 215 8.21 -6.15 1.73
C ALA A 215 8.00 -4.62 1.79
N ARG A 216 7.83 -3.97 0.62
CA ARG A 216 7.61 -2.52 0.52
C ARG A 216 6.27 -2.08 1.09
N ILE A 217 5.16 -2.76 0.78
CA ILE A 217 3.84 -2.44 1.38
C ILE A 217 3.75 -2.83 2.86
N LYS A 218 4.71 -3.62 3.35
CA LYS A 218 4.95 -3.87 4.78
C LYS A 218 5.93 -2.88 5.41
N GLY A 219 6.25 -1.77 4.76
CA GLY A 219 7.07 -0.70 5.32
C GLY A 219 8.55 -1.00 5.42
N PHE A 220 9.03 -2.08 4.79
CA PHE A 220 10.44 -2.40 4.76
C PHE A 220 11.11 -1.75 3.54
N SER A 221 12.17 -0.96 3.77
CA SER A 221 12.91 -0.22 2.73
C SER A 221 14.26 -0.84 2.34
N GLY A 222 14.73 -1.86 3.08
CA GLY A 222 16.00 -2.57 2.81
C GLY A 222 15.89 -3.63 1.71
N ASP A 223 16.81 -4.60 1.73
CA ASP A 223 16.75 -5.78 0.86
C ASP A 223 15.57 -6.69 1.24
N PRO A 224 14.63 -7.02 0.33
CA PRO A 224 13.53 -7.92 0.64
C PRO A 224 13.97 -9.24 1.31
N ALA A 225 15.17 -9.77 1.02
CA ALA A 225 15.67 -10.97 1.69
C ALA A 225 15.70 -10.80 3.23
N ASP A 226 16.25 -9.68 3.71
CA ASP A 226 16.32 -9.32 5.14
C ASP A 226 14.93 -9.27 5.79
N PHE A 227 13.91 -8.82 5.05
CA PHE A 227 12.54 -8.74 5.54
C PHE A 227 12.01 -10.13 5.86
N PHE A 228 12.26 -11.09 4.96
CA PHE A 228 11.75 -12.44 5.06
C PHE A 228 12.57 -13.33 6.00
N GLU A 229 13.88 -13.09 6.14
CA GLU A 229 14.68 -13.75 7.19
C GLU A 229 14.17 -13.42 8.60
N LYS A 230 13.84 -12.14 8.86
CA LYS A 230 13.38 -11.67 10.18
C LYS A 230 11.96 -12.09 10.51
N THR A 231 11.15 -12.41 9.50
CA THR A 231 9.73 -12.75 9.66
C THR A 231 9.46 -14.25 9.53
N SER A 232 10.42 -15.03 9.02
CA SER A 232 10.32 -16.49 9.01
C SER A 232 10.34 -17.02 10.45
N PRO A 233 9.46 -17.98 10.81
CA PRO A 233 9.52 -18.62 12.12
C PRO A 233 10.89 -19.27 12.29
N SER A 234 11.59 -18.92 13.38
CA SER A 234 12.88 -19.51 13.76
C SER A 234 12.79 -21.02 13.65
N GLN A 235 13.67 -21.62 12.85
CA GLN A 235 13.73 -23.07 12.72
C GLN A 235 14.04 -23.67 14.09
N GLY A 236 13.05 -24.34 14.68
CA GLY A 236 13.15 -25.17 15.87
C GLY A 236 12.68 -26.57 15.55
#